data_AF-A0A4S4DP15-F1
#
_entry.id   AF-A0A4S4DP15-F1
#
_cell.length_a   1.000
_cell.length_b   1.000
_cell.length_c   1.000
_cell.angle_alpha   90.00
_cell.angle_beta   90.00
_cell.angle_gamma   90.00
#
_symmetry.space_group_name_H-M   'P 1'
#
loop_
_entity.id
_entity.type
_entity.pdbx_description
1 polymer ?
#
loop_
_entity_poly.entity_id
_entity_poly.type
_entity_poly.pdbx_seq_one_letter_code
_entity_poly.pdbx_strand_id
1 'polypeptide(L)'
;MGCTAQVWLDVMMEGDGKMRFKADSDSEITKGFCSCLIWVLDGAPPEEVLGLKTEDLGALNVGGLQGRSNSRVNTWHNVLIGMQKRTKALVAEREGKPPSELFPSLVITADGMDAKGSYAEAQARFLLPDELKVQELVNVLKEKKIGVVAHFYMDPEVQGVLTAAQKHWPHIHISDSLVMADSAVKMAKAGCQYITVLGVDFMSENVRAILDQAGFSEVGVYRMSNERIGCSLADAADNPAYMEYLEAASMASPSLHVVYINTSLETKANAHELVPTITCTSSNVVPTILQAFAQVPNLNIWYGPDTYMGANIMELFQQMTVMTDDEIAEIHPEHNRDTIRSLLPRLHYYQDGTCIVHHLFGHEVVEKIKEMYCDAFLTAHFEVPGEMFSLAMEAKRRGMGVVGSTQNILDFISHRVQEALDRNVNDHLQFVLGTESGMVTSIVVTVRRLLSSVKSSSGRAKVSVEIVFPVSSDSVTKTPTSSSNSLTLGEAGDFMKVPIIPGVASGEGCSIHGGCASCPYMKMNSLSSLLKVCHHLPDEKHNLSDYEAGRLNLQTRHGKLIADVGCEPILHMRHFQATKRLPEKLIHQILHGCGN
;
A
#
# COMPACT_ATOMS: atom_id res chain seq x y z
N MET A 1 10.86 12.09 22.44
CA MET A 1 9.84 13.01 23.01
C MET A 1 9.90 14.33 22.25
N GLY A 2 9.03 14.53 21.27
CA GLY A 2 8.80 15.83 20.64
C GLY A 2 7.41 16.31 21.02
N CYS A 3 7.31 17.31 21.89
CA CYS A 3 6.03 17.97 22.17
C CYS A 3 5.64 18.79 20.94
N THR A 4 4.64 18.35 20.18
CA THR A 4 4.01 19.18 19.15
C THR A 4 3.00 20.11 19.82
N ALA A 5 3.17 21.42 19.64
CA ALA A 5 2.27 22.44 20.15
C ALA A 5 0.95 22.51 19.38
N GLN A 6 -0.15 22.83 20.06
CA GLN A 6 -1.43 23.15 19.42
C GLN A 6 -1.43 24.59 18.94
N VAL A 7 -2.05 24.83 17.77
CA VAL A 7 -2.21 26.17 17.20
C VAL A 7 -3.66 26.41 16.86
N TRP A 8 -4.24 27.47 17.39
CA TRP A 8 -5.52 28.01 16.97
C TRP A 8 -5.25 29.09 15.93
N LEU A 9 -5.76 28.90 14.72
CA LEU A 9 -5.67 29.87 13.64
C LEU A 9 -7.07 30.37 13.33
N ASP A 10 -7.20 31.63 12.94
CA ASP A 10 -8.38 32.30 12.41
C ASP A 10 -7.97 33.15 11.20
N VAL A 11 -8.76 33.06 10.13
CA VAL A 11 -8.43 33.64 8.82
C VAL A 11 -9.67 34.29 8.25
N MET A 12 -9.55 35.56 7.86
CA MET A 12 -10.63 36.34 7.27
C MET A 12 -10.14 37.06 6.01
N MET A 13 -11.05 37.34 5.09
CA MET A 13 -10.80 38.22 3.94
C MET A 13 -11.59 39.51 4.13
N GLU A 14 -10.91 40.65 4.13
CA GLU A 14 -11.55 41.96 4.19
C GLU A 14 -12.22 42.33 2.86
N GLY A 15 -13.14 43.29 2.88
CA GLY A 15 -13.89 43.70 1.70
C GLY A 15 -13.03 44.30 0.56
N ASP A 16 -11.79 44.70 0.85
CA ASP A 16 -10.80 45.14 -0.13
C ASP A 16 -9.99 43.98 -0.75
N GLY A 17 -10.27 42.74 -0.32
CA GLY A 17 -9.64 41.52 -0.81
C GLY A 17 -8.37 41.11 -0.06
N LYS A 18 -7.98 41.81 1.01
CA LYS A 18 -6.78 41.47 1.80
C LYS A 18 -7.06 40.41 2.85
N MET A 19 -6.05 39.58 3.12
CA MET A 19 -6.13 38.53 4.12
C MET A 19 -5.80 39.06 5.51
N ARG A 20 -6.53 38.60 6.53
CA ARG A 20 -6.27 38.89 7.95
C ARG A 20 -6.10 37.60 8.72
N PHE A 21 -5.04 37.53 9.52
CA PHE A 21 -4.66 36.34 10.25
C PHE A 21 -4.60 36.61 11.76
N LYS A 22 -5.19 35.72 12.55
CA LYS A 22 -4.99 35.67 14.00
C LYS A 22 -4.62 34.25 14.38
N ALA A 23 -3.60 34.07 15.22
CA ALA A 23 -3.25 32.76 15.70
C ALA A 23 -2.75 32.82 17.15
N ASP A 24 -2.98 31.73 17.88
CA ASP A 24 -2.52 31.51 19.25
C ASP A 24 -2.05 30.05 19.41
N SER A 25 -1.27 29.77 20.45
CA SER A 25 -0.73 28.42 20.69
C SER A 25 -0.55 28.13 22.18
N ASP A 26 -0.54 26.86 22.57
CA ASP A 26 -0.21 26.42 23.94
C ASP A 26 1.30 26.50 24.25
N SER A 27 2.13 26.74 23.22
CA SER A 27 3.59 26.91 23.33
C SER A 27 4.00 28.34 23.04
N GLU A 28 4.71 28.96 23.98
CA GLU A 28 5.22 30.34 23.83
C GLU A 28 6.14 30.51 22.62
N ILE A 29 6.96 29.49 22.30
CA ILE A 29 7.81 29.51 21.11
C ILE A 29 6.94 29.48 19.84
N THR A 30 5.89 28.66 19.85
CA THR A 30 4.97 28.55 18.72
C THR A 30 4.13 29.81 18.55
N LYS A 31 3.73 30.49 19.63
CA LYS A 31 3.12 31.82 19.56
C LYS A 31 4.04 32.83 18.89
N GLY A 32 5.33 32.82 19.25
CA GLY A 32 6.35 33.64 18.59
C GLY A 32 6.41 33.39 17.09
N PHE A 33 6.41 32.12 16.68
CA PHE A 33 6.39 31.73 15.27
C PHE A 33 5.11 32.17 14.54
N CYS A 34 3.94 31.97 15.15
CA CYS A 34 2.68 32.44 14.62
C CYS A 34 2.69 33.97 14.43
N SER A 35 3.25 34.71 15.38
CA SER A 35 3.36 36.17 15.32
C SER A 35 4.22 36.64 14.14
N CYS A 36 5.32 35.93 13.86
CA CYS A 36 6.17 36.24 12.70
C CYS A 36 5.45 35.96 11.37
N LEU A 37 4.74 34.83 11.25
CA LEU A 37 3.97 34.52 10.04
C LEU A 37 2.84 35.54 9.81
N ILE A 38 2.13 35.92 10.86
CA ILE A 38 1.11 36.98 10.80
C ILE A 38 1.78 38.30 10.38
N TRP A 39 2.93 38.65 10.95
CA TRP A 39 3.63 39.89 10.58
C TRP A 39 4.00 39.96 9.08
N VAL A 40 4.30 38.81 8.45
CA VAL A 40 4.63 38.73 7.03
C VAL A 40 3.38 38.72 6.14
N LEU A 41 2.32 38.02 6.56
CA LEU A 41 1.17 37.70 5.69
C LEU A 41 -0.07 38.56 5.94
N ASP A 42 -0.19 39.19 7.11
CA ASP A 42 -1.36 39.99 7.48
C ASP A 42 -1.43 41.26 6.60
N GLY A 43 -2.55 41.42 5.89
CA GLY A 43 -2.76 42.47 4.90
C GLY A 43 -2.28 42.13 3.48
N ALA A 44 -1.69 40.96 3.24
CA ALA A 44 -1.29 40.52 1.90
C ALA A 44 -2.49 40.08 1.05
N PRO A 45 -2.43 40.22 -0.29
CA PRO A 45 -3.42 39.65 -1.19
C PRO A 45 -3.33 38.11 -1.19
N PRO A 46 -4.43 37.40 -1.54
CA PRO A 46 -4.46 35.94 -1.50
C PRO A 46 -3.38 35.28 -2.38
N GLU A 47 -3.12 35.84 -3.56
CA GLU A 47 -2.08 35.40 -4.50
C GLU A 47 -0.69 35.31 -3.84
N GLU A 48 -0.36 36.29 -3.00
CA GLU A 48 0.93 36.38 -2.31
C GLU A 48 1.02 35.39 -1.15
N VAL A 49 -0.08 35.22 -0.40
CA VAL A 49 -0.17 34.20 0.66
C VAL A 49 0.00 32.80 0.08
N LEU A 50 -0.64 32.52 -1.06
CA LEU A 50 -0.59 31.22 -1.73
C LEU A 50 0.73 30.98 -2.49
N GLY A 51 1.39 32.05 -2.94
CA GLY A 51 2.67 32.00 -3.64
C GLY A 51 3.87 31.76 -2.72
N LEU A 52 3.74 32.03 -1.41
CA LEU A 52 4.82 31.83 -0.45
C LEU A 52 5.15 30.34 -0.27
N LYS A 53 6.38 29.95 -0.61
CA LYS A 53 6.84 28.57 -0.41
C LYS A 53 7.47 28.42 0.96
N THR A 54 7.42 27.19 1.46
CA THR A 54 8.11 26.80 2.70
C THR A 54 9.63 27.00 2.62
N GLU A 55 10.21 26.84 1.42
CA GLU A 55 11.63 27.06 1.13
C GLU A 55 12.05 28.52 1.29
N ASP A 56 11.18 29.47 0.95
CA ASP A 56 11.44 30.92 1.06
C ASP A 56 11.63 31.35 2.52
N LEU A 57 11.11 30.54 3.45
CA LEU A 57 11.19 30.78 4.90
C LEU A 57 12.41 30.10 5.53
N GLY A 58 13.18 29.30 4.78
CA GLY A 58 14.39 28.64 5.26
C GLY A 58 15.49 29.62 5.73
N ALA A 59 15.49 30.84 5.18
CA ALA A 59 16.42 31.91 5.55
C ALA A 59 16.09 32.59 6.89
N LEU A 60 14.86 32.45 7.40
CA LEU A 60 14.39 33.03 8.66
C LEU A 60 14.70 32.16 9.89
N ASN A 61 15.58 31.16 9.75
CA ASN A 61 16.08 30.33 10.85
C ASN A 61 16.88 31.17 11.87
N VAL A 62 16.18 31.90 12.73
CA VAL A 62 16.76 32.59 13.88
C VAL A 62 17.10 31.56 14.95
N GLY A 63 18.33 31.00 14.88
CA GLY A 63 18.93 30.21 15.95
C GLY A 63 19.81 29.07 15.46
N GLY A 64 21.14 29.25 15.51
CA GLY A 64 22.15 28.30 15.03
C GLY A 64 22.24 26.98 15.81
N LEU A 65 21.30 26.07 15.58
CA LEU A 65 21.33 24.68 16.06
C LEU A 65 21.17 23.72 14.88
N GLN A 66 22.20 23.67 14.03
CA GLN A 66 22.39 22.53 13.12
C GLN A 66 22.66 21.29 13.98
N GLY A 67 21.67 20.40 14.08
CA GLY A 67 21.91 19.03 14.52
C GLY A 67 20.92 18.38 15.49
N ARG A 68 19.96 19.10 16.11
CA ARG A 68 19.09 18.45 17.14
C ARG A 68 17.61 18.89 17.22
N SER A 69 17.02 19.56 16.23
CA SER A 69 15.58 19.93 16.35
C SER A 69 14.76 19.87 15.06
N ASN A 70 14.65 18.68 14.44
CA ASN A 70 13.66 18.43 13.38
C ASN A 70 12.21 18.64 13.87
N SER A 71 11.95 18.55 15.18
CA SER A 71 10.60 18.71 15.75
C SER A 71 10.03 20.14 15.71
N ARG A 72 10.89 21.18 15.62
CA ARG A 72 10.45 22.58 15.78
C ARG A 72 10.25 23.31 14.45
N VAL A 73 11.06 22.96 13.45
CA VAL A 73 10.93 23.45 12.06
C VAL A 73 9.54 23.06 11.50
N ASN A 74 9.01 21.91 11.90
CA ASN A 74 7.73 21.40 11.43
C ASN A 74 6.52 22.27 11.84
N THR A 75 6.58 22.96 12.99
CA THR A 75 5.47 23.79 13.46
C THR A 75 5.24 25.02 12.58
N TRP A 76 6.32 25.67 12.12
CA TRP A 76 6.24 26.83 11.22
C TRP A 76 5.57 26.47 9.89
N HIS A 77 5.94 25.32 9.33
CA HIS A 77 5.43 24.82 8.06
C HIS A 77 3.93 24.49 8.16
N ASN A 78 3.52 23.80 9.23
CA ASN A 78 2.12 23.40 9.41
C ASN A 78 1.18 24.60 9.57
N VAL A 79 1.62 25.67 10.26
CA VAL A 79 0.81 26.89 10.42
C VAL A 79 0.63 27.62 9.09
N LEU A 80 1.69 27.76 8.30
CA LEU A 80 1.62 28.37 6.97
C LEU A 80 0.64 27.61 6.06
N ILE A 81 0.74 26.28 6.02
CA ILE A 81 -0.15 25.45 5.23
C ILE A 81 -1.61 25.63 5.66
N GLY A 82 -1.87 25.71 6.97
CA GLY A 82 -3.19 26.01 7.51
C GLY A 82 -3.71 27.39 7.08
N MET A 83 -2.84 28.41 7.05
CA MET A 83 -3.17 29.75 6.54
C MET A 83 -3.52 29.71 5.04
N GLN A 84 -2.73 29.01 4.24
CA GLN A 84 -2.94 28.86 2.80
C GLN A 84 -4.24 28.11 2.50
N LYS A 85 -4.52 26.99 3.18
CA LYS A 85 -5.77 26.21 3.02
C LYS A 85 -7.02 27.06 3.23
N ARG A 86 -7.06 27.82 4.33
CA ARG A 86 -8.20 28.70 4.64
C ARG A 86 -8.30 29.89 3.69
N THR A 87 -7.16 30.41 3.24
CA THR A 87 -7.11 31.44 2.19
C THR A 87 -7.72 30.93 0.89
N LYS A 88 -7.36 29.72 0.44
CA LYS A 88 -7.96 29.08 -0.75
C LYS A 88 -9.48 28.94 -0.61
N ALA A 89 -9.96 28.51 0.56
CA ALA A 89 -11.40 28.37 0.82
C ALA A 89 -12.14 29.71 0.66
N LEU A 90 -11.62 30.79 1.24
CA LEU A 90 -12.21 32.12 1.13
C LEU A 90 -12.16 32.68 -0.30
N VAL A 91 -11.10 32.39 -1.06
CA VAL A 91 -11.01 32.74 -2.50
C VAL A 91 -12.06 31.99 -3.31
N ALA A 92 -12.23 30.68 -3.08
CA ALA A 92 -13.22 29.87 -3.77
C ALA A 92 -14.66 30.35 -3.49
N GLU A 93 -14.97 30.69 -2.22
CA GLU A 93 -16.24 31.29 -1.84
C GLU A 93 -16.49 32.62 -2.56
N ARG A 94 -15.48 33.48 -2.66
CA ARG A 94 -15.57 34.77 -3.38
C ARG A 94 -15.80 34.59 -4.88
N GLU A 95 -15.18 33.58 -5.49
CA GLU A 95 -15.32 33.27 -6.92
C GLU A 95 -16.63 32.55 -7.25
N GLY A 96 -17.47 32.24 -6.25
CA GLY A 96 -18.71 31.48 -6.44
C GLY A 96 -18.47 30.05 -6.92
N LYS A 97 -17.25 29.52 -6.75
CA LYS A 97 -16.94 28.12 -7.04
C LYS A 97 -17.63 27.27 -5.97
N PRO A 98 -18.33 26.18 -6.37
CA PRO A 98 -18.88 25.27 -5.38
C PRO A 98 -17.74 24.72 -4.51
N PRO A 99 -17.99 24.43 -3.22
CA PRO A 99 -17.01 23.72 -2.39
C PRO A 99 -16.60 22.45 -3.13
N SER A 100 -15.30 22.27 -3.37
CA SER A 100 -14.79 21.05 -3.99
C SER A 100 -15.26 19.85 -3.16
N GLU A 101 -15.82 18.83 -3.82
CA GLU A 101 -16.43 17.70 -3.12
C GLU A 101 -15.35 16.96 -2.33
N LEU A 102 -15.51 16.84 -1.02
CA LEU A 102 -14.56 16.12 -0.17
C LEU A 102 -14.41 14.66 -0.63
N PHE A 103 -13.22 14.12 -0.47
CA PHE A 103 -13.04 12.68 -0.63
C PHE A 103 -13.91 11.92 0.38
N PRO A 104 -14.42 10.73 0.02
CA PRO A 104 -15.08 9.85 0.97
C PRO A 104 -14.19 9.58 2.18
N SER A 105 -14.77 9.51 3.37
CA SER A 105 -14.01 9.30 4.59
C SER A 105 -14.75 8.48 5.64
N LEU A 106 -13.99 7.86 6.53
CA LEU A 106 -14.50 7.08 7.65
C LEU A 106 -13.98 7.69 8.96
N VAL A 107 -14.89 8.22 9.77
CA VAL A 107 -14.59 8.80 11.07
C VAL A 107 -14.77 7.74 12.14
N ILE A 108 -13.69 7.38 12.82
CA ILE A 108 -13.65 6.39 13.87
C ILE A 108 -13.55 7.11 15.21
N THR A 109 -14.44 6.78 16.13
CA THR A 109 -14.44 7.27 17.51
C THR A 109 -14.46 6.10 18.47
N ALA A 110 -14.28 6.39 19.76
CA ALA A 110 -14.41 5.36 20.79
C ALA A 110 -15.83 4.76 20.79
N ASP A 111 -16.87 5.55 20.53
CA ASP A 111 -18.28 5.17 20.67
C ASP A 111 -18.90 4.58 19.42
N GLY A 112 -18.27 4.77 18.26
CA GLY A 112 -18.78 4.24 17.01
C GLY A 112 -18.00 4.75 15.81
N MET A 113 -18.61 4.62 14.64
CA MET A 113 -18.02 5.01 13.38
C MET A 113 -19.08 5.72 12.54
N ASP A 114 -18.65 6.74 11.81
CA ASP A 114 -19.47 7.50 10.89
C ASP A 114 -18.80 7.50 9.51
N ALA A 115 -19.59 7.23 8.47
CA ALA A 115 -19.08 7.08 7.10
C ALA A 115 -19.62 8.20 6.24
N LYS A 116 -18.73 8.91 5.55
CA LYS A 116 -19.06 10.05 4.68
C LYS A 116 -18.83 9.66 3.22
N GLY A 117 -19.91 9.70 2.44
CA GLY A 117 -19.89 9.37 1.01
C GLY A 117 -20.17 7.90 0.74
N SER A 118 -20.77 7.63 -0.42
CA SER A 118 -21.25 6.30 -0.83
C SER A 118 -20.19 5.21 -0.74
N TYR A 119 -18.94 5.56 -1.05
CA TYR A 119 -17.80 4.67 -0.96
C TYR A 119 -17.53 4.23 0.48
N ALA A 120 -17.38 5.19 1.41
CA ALA A 120 -17.11 4.88 2.81
C ALA A 120 -18.30 4.17 3.47
N GLU A 121 -19.53 4.50 3.10
CA GLU A 121 -20.75 3.82 3.57
C GLU A 121 -20.80 2.35 3.12
N ALA A 122 -20.34 2.05 1.91
CA ALA A 122 -20.18 0.67 1.46
C ALA A 122 -19.14 -0.07 2.32
N GLN A 123 -17.97 0.52 2.54
CA GLN A 123 -16.93 -0.06 3.40
C GLN A 123 -17.44 -0.31 4.83
N ALA A 124 -18.16 0.66 5.42
CA ALA A 124 -18.62 0.60 6.80
C ALA A 124 -19.63 -0.53 7.06
N ARG A 125 -20.50 -0.85 6.08
CA ARG A 125 -21.46 -1.95 6.18
C ARG A 125 -20.80 -3.31 6.44
N PHE A 126 -19.56 -3.49 5.99
CA PHE A 126 -18.86 -4.76 6.07
C PHE A 126 -17.97 -4.91 7.30
N LEU A 127 -17.76 -3.82 8.04
CA LEU A 127 -16.99 -3.83 9.29
C LEU A 127 -17.75 -4.45 10.47
N LEU A 128 -19.07 -4.63 10.31
CA LEU A 128 -19.94 -5.34 11.24
C LEU A 128 -20.54 -6.55 10.49
N PRO A 129 -19.81 -7.68 10.41
CA PRO A 129 -20.28 -8.84 9.66
C PRO A 129 -21.49 -9.51 10.33
N ASP A 130 -22.32 -10.15 9.50
CA ASP A 130 -23.45 -10.96 9.96
C ASP A 130 -22.95 -12.16 10.80
N GLU A 131 -23.37 -12.22 12.07
CA GLU A 131 -22.98 -13.28 13.00
C GLU A 131 -23.37 -14.68 12.51
N LEU A 132 -24.46 -14.82 11.76
CA LEU A 132 -24.90 -16.11 11.22
C LEU A 132 -23.90 -16.62 10.17
N LYS A 133 -23.44 -15.73 9.26
CA LYS A 133 -22.41 -16.07 8.26
C LYS A 133 -21.07 -16.40 8.91
N VAL A 134 -20.69 -15.65 9.95
CA VAL A 134 -19.46 -15.93 10.72
C VAL A 134 -19.53 -17.32 11.36
N GLN A 135 -20.66 -17.65 11.99
CA GLN A 135 -20.83 -18.93 12.66
C GLN A 135 -20.87 -20.10 11.67
N GLU A 136 -21.55 -19.94 10.53
CA GLU A 136 -21.55 -20.93 9.45
C GLU A 136 -20.13 -21.23 8.99
N LEU A 137 -19.35 -20.20 8.64
CA LEU A 137 -17.98 -20.36 8.19
C LEU A 137 -17.13 -21.07 9.26
N VAL A 138 -17.19 -20.62 10.51
CA VAL A 138 -16.42 -21.21 11.63
C VAL A 138 -16.74 -22.69 11.82
N ASN A 139 -18.03 -23.07 11.71
CA ASN A 139 -18.44 -24.46 11.88
C ASN A 139 -17.81 -25.36 10.81
N VAL A 140 -17.91 -24.96 9.54
CA VAL A 140 -17.37 -25.73 8.42
C VAL A 140 -15.84 -25.82 8.48
N LEU A 141 -15.17 -24.70 8.80
CA LEU A 141 -13.70 -24.67 8.92
C LEU A 141 -13.20 -25.60 10.03
N LYS A 142 -13.89 -25.65 11.18
CA LYS A 142 -13.56 -26.54 12.30
C LYS A 142 -13.79 -27.99 11.98
N GLU A 143 -14.97 -28.32 11.48
CA GLU A 143 -15.39 -29.69 11.16
C GLU A 143 -14.42 -30.34 10.17
N LYS A 144 -14.04 -29.58 9.13
CA LYS A 144 -13.23 -30.06 8.02
C LYS A 144 -11.74 -29.73 8.15
N LYS A 145 -11.33 -29.13 9.28
CA LYS A 145 -9.95 -28.72 9.58
C LYS A 145 -9.30 -27.89 8.46
N ILE A 146 -10.00 -26.84 8.03
CA ILE A 146 -9.58 -25.97 6.94
C ILE A 146 -8.88 -24.73 7.52
N GLY A 147 -7.65 -24.46 7.09
CA GLY A 147 -6.97 -23.20 7.34
C GLY A 147 -7.31 -22.18 6.24
N VAL A 148 -7.37 -20.90 6.60
CA VAL A 148 -7.66 -19.82 5.64
C VAL A 148 -6.51 -18.81 5.66
N VAL A 149 -5.91 -18.57 4.50
CA VAL A 149 -4.96 -17.47 4.31
C VAL A 149 -5.53 -16.48 3.32
N ALA A 150 -5.53 -15.20 3.67
CA ALA A 150 -6.13 -14.14 2.88
C ALA A 150 -5.20 -12.94 2.73
N HIS A 151 -5.24 -12.30 1.56
CA HIS A 151 -4.51 -11.06 1.35
C HIS A 151 -5.20 -9.87 2.03
N PHE A 152 -4.45 -8.83 2.40
CA PHE A 152 -5.01 -7.55 2.87
C PHE A 152 -5.90 -6.83 1.86
N TYR A 153 -5.95 -7.31 0.62
CA TYR A 153 -6.69 -6.68 -0.49
C TYR A 153 -8.03 -7.34 -0.76
N MET A 154 -8.45 -8.27 0.10
CA MET A 154 -9.76 -8.92 -0.01
C MET A 154 -10.88 -7.92 0.15
N ASP A 155 -12.02 -8.23 -0.47
CA ASP A 155 -13.23 -7.44 -0.33
C ASP A 155 -13.58 -7.22 1.16
N PRO A 156 -14.04 -6.02 1.55
CA PRO A 156 -14.36 -5.72 2.93
C PRO A 156 -15.34 -6.70 3.58
N GLU A 157 -16.31 -7.25 2.83
CA GLU A 157 -17.25 -8.26 3.35
C GLU A 157 -16.49 -9.50 3.83
N VAL A 158 -15.60 -10.00 2.97
CA VAL A 158 -14.77 -11.17 3.24
C VAL A 158 -13.85 -10.91 4.42
N GLN A 159 -13.17 -9.76 4.44
CA GLN A 159 -12.28 -9.40 5.55
C GLN A 159 -13.01 -9.28 6.88
N GLY A 160 -14.18 -8.64 6.90
CA GLY A 160 -14.99 -8.49 8.10
C GLY A 160 -15.35 -9.85 8.69
N VAL A 161 -15.87 -10.76 7.87
CA VAL A 161 -16.24 -12.12 8.28
C VAL A 161 -15.03 -12.92 8.76
N LEU A 162 -13.90 -12.89 8.05
CA LEU A 162 -12.68 -13.61 8.44
C LEU A 162 -12.09 -13.09 9.75
N THR A 163 -12.08 -11.77 9.93
CA THR A 163 -11.59 -11.13 11.16
C THR A 163 -12.44 -11.51 12.36
N ALA A 164 -13.77 -11.56 12.19
CA ALA A 164 -14.67 -12.03 13.23
C ALA A 164 -14.50 -13.54 13.51
N ALA A 165 -14.39 -14.35 12.45
CA ALA A 165 -14.20 -15.79 12.54
C ALA A 165 -12.88 -16.18 13.23
N GLN A 166 -11.82 -15.38 13.08
CA GLN A 166 -10.50 -15.63 13.68
C GLN A 166 -10.56 -15.76 15.21
N LYS A 167 -11.53 -15.10 15.87
CA LYS A 167 -11.76 -15.23 17.32
C LYS A 167 -12.20 -16.63 17.75
N HIS A 168 -12.85 -17.37 16.85
CA HIS A 168 -13.40 -18.68 17.11
C HIS A 168 -12.59 -19.80 16.45
N TRP A 169 -11.84 -19.50 15.39
CA TRP A 169 -10.97 -20.44 14.69
C TRP A 169 -9.59 -19.79 14.45
N PRO A 170 -8.52 -20.25 15.16
CA PRO A 170 -7.22 -19.58 15.14
C PRO A 170 -6.44 -19.79 13.83
N HIS A 171 -6.89 -20.69 12.95
CA HIS A 171 -6.25 -21.00 11.67
C HIS A 171 -6.79 -20.12 10.53
N ILE A 172 -7.01 -18.84 10.82
CA ILE A 172 -7.33 -17.80 9.84
C ILE A 172 -6.23 -16.73 9.94
N HIS A 173 -5.63 -16.37 8.82
CA HIS A 173 -4.59 -15.34 8.78
C HIS A 173 -4.78 -14.40 7.59
N ILE A 174 -4.87 -13.10 7.88
CA ILE A 174 -4.96 -12.03 6.88
C ILE A 174 -3.62 -11.30 6.89
N SER A 175 -2.90 -11.29 5.76
CA SER A 175 -1.54 -10.77 5.69
C SER A 175 -1.10 -10.46 4.26
N ASP A 176 0.13 -9.94 4.10
CA ASP A 176 0.81 -9.88 2.79
C ASP A 176 1.14 -11.29 2.26
N SER A 177 1.35 -11.40 0.94
CA SER A 177 1.58 -12.65 0.18
C SER A 177 2.62 -13.59 0.78
N LEU A 178 3.72 -13.06 1.34
CA LEU A 178 4.79 -13.87 1.91
C LEU A 178 4.38 -14.56 3.21
N VAL A 179 3.72 -13.80 4.09
CA VAL A 179 3.30 -14.27 5.41
C VAL A 179 2.19 -15.31 5.28
N MET A 180 1.41 -15.26 4.19
CA MET A 180 0.39 -16.27 3.87
C MET A 180 1.01 -17.68 3.75
N ALA A 181 2.11 -17.84 3.01
CA ALA A 181 2.76 -19.14 2.84
C ALA A 181 3.31 -19.71 4.17
N ASP A 182 3.92 -18.87 5.00
CA ASP A 182 4.41 -19.28 6.32
C ASP A 182 3.28 -19.65 7.28
N SER A 183 2.17 -18.92 7.20
CA SER A 183 0.99 -19.19 8.00
C SER A 183 0.35 -20.51 7.60
N ALA A 184 0.28 -20.80 6.29
CA ALA A 184 -0.19 -22.08 5.78
C ALA A 184 0.65 -23.25 6.31
N VAL A 185 1.98 -23.14 6.32
CA VAL A 185 2.86 -24.17 6.92
C VAL A 185 2.59 -24.35 8.41
N LYS A 186 2.37 -23.27 9.17
CA LYS A 186 2.02 -23.35 10.60
C LYS A 186 0.65 -24.01 10.81
N MET A 187 -0.32 -23.72 9.95
CA MET A 187 -1.66 -24.33 9.99
C MET A 187 -1.59 -25.83 9.66
N ALA A 188 -0.83 -26.22 8.65
CA ALA A 188 -0.58 -27.62 8.30
C ALA A 188 0.05 -28.38 9.49
N LYS A 189 1.09 -27.81 10.13
CA LYS A 189 1.71 -28.36 11.35
C LYS A 189 0.71 -28.51 12.52
N ALA A 190 -0.28 -27.62 12.60
CA ALA A 190 -1.32 -27.67 13.61
C ALA A 190 -2.47 -28.64 13.29
N GLY A 191 -2.40 -29.35 12.15
CA GLY A 191 -3.34 -30.40 11.78
C GLY A 191 -4.44 -29.98 10.80
N CYS A 192 -4.32 -28.81 10.15
CA CYS A 192 -5.19 -28.46 9.02
C CYS A 192 -4.92 -29.39 7.84
N GLN A 193 -5.98 -29.96 7.26
CA GLN A 193 -5.90 -30.87 6.11
C GLN A 193 -6.01 -30.14 4.78
N TYR A 194 -6.59 -28.95 4.81
CA TYR A 194 -6.83 -28.12 3.63
C TYR A 194 -6.49 -26.67 3.96
N ILE A 195 -6.00 -25.94 2.96
CA ILE A 195 -5.75 -24.50 3.01
C ILE A 195 -6.53 -23.84 1.88
N THR A 196 -7.40 -22.90 2.23
CA THR A 196 -8.01 -22.00 1.25
C THR A 196 -7.21 -20.71 1.16
N VAL A 197 -6.97 -20.27 -0.07
CA VAL A 197 -6.21 -19.07 -0.39
C VAL A 197 -7.14 -18.05 -1.03
N LEU A 198 -7.28 -16.91 -0.36
CA LEU A 198 -8.06 -15.76 -0.78
C LEU A 198 -7.09 -14.71 -1.32
N GLY A 199 -6.91 -14.70 -2.64
CA GLY A 199 -5.89 -13.93 -3.32
C GLY A 199 -5.90 -14.18 -4.83
N VAL A 200 -4.77 -13.93 -5.47
CA VAL A 200 -4.57 -14.21 -6.91
C VAL A 200 -3.80 -15.51 -7.10
N ASP A 201 -3.72 -16.00 -8.34
CA ASP A 201 -3.20 -17.35 -8.61
C ASP A 201 -1.76 -17.54 -8.13
N PHE A 202 -0.85 -16.60 -8.39
CA PHE A 202 0.55 -16.72 -7.95
C PHE A 202 0.71 -16.81 -6.42
N MET A 203 -0.22 -16.24 -5.64
CA MET A 203 -0.19 -16.35 -4.19
C MET A 203 -0.55 -17.77 -3.76
N SER A 204 -1.51 -18.38 -4.44
CA SER A 204 -1.92 -19.77 -4.22
C SER A 204 -0.82 -20.76 -4.62
N GLU A 205 -0.17 -20.49 -5.76
CA GLU A 205 0.99 -21.23 -6.23
C GLU A 205 2.16 -21.16 -5.24
N ASN A 206 2.46 -19.98 -4.71
CA ASN A 206 3.50 -19.80 -3.68
C ASN A 206 3.17 -20.58 -2.40
N VAL A 207 1.91 -20.54 -1.93
CA VAL A 207 1.47 -21.33 -0.77
C VAL A 207 1.66 -22.83 -1.01
N ARG A 208 1.25 -23.33 -2.19
CA ARG A 208 1.44 -24.73 -2.59
C ARG A 208 2.91 -25.13 -2.58
N ALA A 209 3.76 -24.35 -3.25
CA ALA A 209 5.17 -24.69 -3.41
C ALA A 209 5.93 -24.68 -2.07
N ILE A 210 5.64 -23.71 -1.19
CA ILE A 210 6.25 -23.66 0.15
C ILE A 210 5.75 -24.79 1.06
N LEU A 211 4.49 -25.20 0.96
CA LEU A 211 3.98 -26.37 1.66
C LEU A 211 4.66 -27.66 1.19
N ASP A 212 4.87 -27.83 -0.12
CA ASP A 212 5.59 -28.97 -0.69
C ASP A 212 7.03 -29.04 -0.18
N GLN A 213 7.76 -27.92 -0.21
CA GLN A 213 9.12 -27.83 0.33
C GLN A 213 9.18 -28.09 1.84
N ALA A 214 8.13 -27.75 2.58
CA ALA A 214 8.02 -28.02 4.01
C ALA A 214 7.60 -29.47 4.33
N GLY A 215 7.35 -30.31 3.31
CA GLY A 215 6.98 -31.72 3.45
C GLY A 215 5.48 -31.98 3.65
N PHE A 216 4.62 -30.98 3.41
CA PHE A 216 3.16 -31.07 3.56
C PHE A 216 2.46 -31.19 2.20
N SER A 217 2.94 -32.12 1.37
CA SER A 217 2.41 -32.33 0.01
C SER A 217 0.98 -32.88 -0.02
N GLU A 218 0.54 -33.50 1.07
CA GLU A 218 -0.78 -34.10 1.27
C GLU A 218 -1.89 -33.08 1.61
N VAL A 219 -1.51 -31.89 2.09
CA VAL A 219 -2.46 -30.81 2.42
C VAL A 219 -3.01 -30.23 1.14
N GLY A 220 -4.33 -30.21 0.93
CA GLY A 220 -4.92 -29.62 -0.28
C GLY A 220 -4.89 -28.09 -0.24
N VAL A 221 -4.57 -27.42 -1.35
CA VAL A 221 -4.53 -25.96 -1.46
C VAL A 221 -5.53 -25.51 -2.50
N TYR A 222 -6.47 -24.63 -2.13
CA TYR A 222 -7.58 -24.23 -3.00
C TYR A 222 -7.72 -22.72 -3.12
N ARG A 223 -7.86 -22.23 -4.35
CA ARG A 223 -8.25 -20.85 -4.69
C ARG A 223 -9.76 -20.73 -4.85
N MET A 224 -10.30 -19.52 -4.86
CA MET A 224 -11.75 -19.26 -4.77
C MET A 224 -12.46 -19.12 -6.12
N SER A 225 -11.78 -19.44 -7.22
CA SER A 225 -12.35 -19.41 -8.57
C SER A 225 -11.83 -20.61 -9.37
N ASN A 226 -12.67 -21.12 -10.28
CA ASN A 226 -12.26 -22.05 -11.32
C ASN A 226 -11.59 -21.33 -12.52
N GLU A 227 -11.82 -20.03 -12.68
CA GLU A 227 -11.18 -19.20 -13.70
C GLU A 227 -9.87 -18.59 -13.19
N ARG A 228 -8.92 -18.30 -14.07
CA ARG A 228 -7.63 -17.66 -13.73
C ARG A 228 -7.88 -16.34 -12.98
N ILE A 229 -7.30 -16.18 -11.79
CA ILE A 229 -7.29 -14.94 -11.03
C ILE A 229 -5.96 -14.22 -11.28
N GLY A 230 -5.95 -13.32 -12.26
CA GLY A 230 -4.76 -12.62 -12.75
C GLY A 230 -4.24 -11.50 -11.85
N CYS A 231 -3.22 -10.79 -12.34
CA CYS A 231 -2.67 -9.58 -11.72
C CYS A 231 -1.97 -8.75 -12.79
N SER A 232 -2.33 -7.47 -12.92
CA SER A 232 -1.73 -6.55 -13.91
C SER A 232 -0.19 -6.54 -13.91
N LEU A 233 0.46 -6.62 -12.74
CA LEU A 233 1.92 -6.68 -12.63
C LEU A 233 2.49 -8.03 -13.08
N ALA A 234 1.80 -9.13 -12.78
CA ALA A 234 2.23 -10.46 -13.27
C ALA A 234 2.10 -10.54 -14.79
N ASP A 235 1.00 -10.01 -15.35
CA ASP A 235 0.79 -9.95 -16.79
C ASP A 235 1.86 -9.07 -17.49
N ALA A 236 2.29 -7.97 -16.86
CA ALA A 236 3.39 -7.15 -17.36
C ALA A 236 4.74 -7.90 -17.36
N ALA A 237 4.99 -8.73 -16.35
CA ALA A 237 6.22 -9.52 -16.27
C ALA A 237 6.23 -10.73 -17.21
N ASP A 238 5.06 -11.22 -17.62
CA ASP A 238 4.91 -12.28 -18.62
C ASP A 238 5.02 -11.74 -20.07
N ASN A 239 5.06 -10.41 -20.25
CA ASN A 239 5.22 -9.78 -21.57
C ASN A 239 6.63 -10.04 -22.13
N PRO A 240 6.78 -10.37 -23.44
CA PRO A 240 8.09 -10.50 -24.08
C PRO A 240 9.06 -9.33 -23.84
N ALA A 241 8.57 -8.11 -23.71
CA ALA A 241 9.40 -6.93 -23.40
C ALA A 241 10.12 -7.05 -22.04
N TYR A 242 9.55 -7.74 -21.06
CA TYR A 242 10.21 -8.00 -19.78
C TYR A 242 11.39 -8.97 -19.95
N MET A 243 11.26 -9.96 -20.82
CA MET A 243 12.36 -10.88 -21.13
C MET A 243 13.51 -10.17 -21.85
N GLU A 244 13.23 -9.28 -22.80
CA GLU A 244 14.26 -8.44 -23.46
C GLU A 244 15.02 -7.57 -22.44
N TYR A 245 14.29 -7.02 -21.47
CA TYR A 245 14.89 -6.28 -20.34
C TYR A 245 15.83 -7.16 -19.50
N LEU A 246 15.46 -8.42 -19.22
CA LEU A 246 16.32 -9.37 -18.50
C LEU A 246 17.50 -9.88 -19.35
N GLU A 247 17.33 -9.98 -20.66
CA GLU A 247 18.43 -10.32 -21.58
C GLU A 247 19.50 -9.22 -21.55
N ALA A 248 19.09 -7.94 -21.56
CA ALA A 248 20.01 -6.82 -21.34
C ALA A 248 20.73 -6.91 -19.99
N ALA A 249 20.01 -7.29 -18.93
CA ALA A 249 20.59 -7.50 -17.60
C ALA A 249 21.64 -8.63 -17.59
N SER A 250 21.40 -9.72 -18.31
CA SER A 250 22.33 -10.86 -18.41
C SER A 250 23.68 -10.49 -19.04
N MET A 251 23.68 -9.48 -19.93
CA MET A 251 24.90 -8.98 -20.57
C MET A 251 25.71 -8.03 -19.68
N ALA A 252 25.12 -7.48 -18.61
CA ALA A 252 25.73 -6.48 -17.73
C ALA A 252 26.36 -7.07 -16.46
N SER A 253 27.09 -8.18 -16.55
CA SER A 253 27.66 -8.88 -15.37
C SER A 253 28.70 -8.03 -14.60
N PRO A 254 28.70 -8.03 -13.25
CA PRO A 254 27.79 -8.74 -12.36
C PRO A 254 26.41 -8.06 -12.28
N SER A 255 25.35 -8.85 -12.49
CA SER A 255 23.96 -8.38 -12.44
C SER A 255 23.15 -9.16 -11.40
N LEU A 256 22.26 -8.46 -10.70
CA LEU A 256 21.23 -9.05 -9.85
C LEU A 256 19.87 -8.53 -10.29
N HIS A 257 18.96 -9.46 -10.58
CA HIS A 257 17.56 -9.15 -10.81
C HIS A 257 16.79 -9.18 -9.48
N VAL A 258 16.14 -8.07 -9.13
CA VAL A 258 15.31 -7.93 -7.94
C VAL A 258 13.85 -7.91 -8.40
N VAL A 259 13.18 -9.04 -8.27
CA VAL A 259 11.81 -9.22 -8.78
C VAL A 259 10.78 -8.96 -7.67
N TYR A 260 9.74 -8.20 -7.96
CA TYR A 260 8.65 -8.01 -7.01
C TYR A 260 7.84 -9.31 -6.84
N ILE A 261 7.36 -9.56 -5.61
CA ILE A 261 6.63 -10.79 -5.26
C ILE A 261 5.38 -10.99 -6.13
N ASN A 262 4.74 -9.90 -6.57
CA ASN A 262 3.52 -9.86 -7.37
C ASN A 262 3.77 -10.23 -8.85
N THR A 263 4.37 -11.39 -9.07
CA THR A 263 4.71 -12.00 -10.37
C THR A 263 4.45 -13.51 -10.29
N SER A 264 4.28 -14.20 -11.42
CA SER A 264 4.05 -15.65 -11.41
C SER A 264 5.30 -16.42 -10.97
N LEU A 265 5.13 -17.67 -10.52
CA LEU A 265 6.29 -18.55 -10.27
C LEU A 265 7.06 -18.86 -11.55
N GLU A 266 6.36 -18.93 -12.69
CA GLU A 266 6.96 -19.11 -14.01
C GLU A 266 7.87 -17.94 -14.39
N THR A 267 7.42 -16.69 -14.22
CA THR A 267 8.26 -15.50 -14.43
C THR A 267 9.53 -15.60 -13.58
N LYS A 268 9.39 -15.92 -12.29
CA LYS A 268 10.53 -16.03 -11.36
C LYS A 268 11.50 -17.12 -11.78
N ALA A 269 11.01 -18.27 -12.22
CA ALA A 269 11.83 -19.38 -12.69
C ALA A 269 12.61 -18.99 -13.95
N ASN A 270 11.93 -18.48 -14.96
CA ASN A 270 12.54 -18.06 -16.23
C ASN A 270 13.56 -16.93 -16.02
N ALA A 271 13.23 -15.96 -15.16
CA ALA A 271 14.14 -14.89 -14.81
C ALA A 271 15.39 -15.40 -14.06
N HIS A 272 15.22 -16.32 -13.12
CA HIS A 272 16.32 -16.87 -12.31
C HIS A 272 17.33 -17.66 -13.15
N GLU A 273 16.87 -18.36 -14.20
CA GLU A 273 17.76 -19.07 -15.12
C GLU A 273 18.58 -18.11 -16.00
N LEU A 274 18.05 -16.93 -16.31
CA LEU A 274 18.72 -15.95 -17.16
C LEU A 274 19.65 -15.02 -16.36
N VAL A 275 19.18 -14.54 -15.20
CA VAL A 275 19.90 -13.63 -14.31
C VAL A 275 19.71 -14.08 -12.87
N PRO A 276 20.77 -14.15 -12.04
CA PRO A 276 20.64 -14.40 -10.61
C PRO A 276 19.57 -13.48 -10.02
N THR A 277 18.56 -14.09 -9.39
CA THR A 277 17.31 -13.40 -9.04
C THR A 277 17.00 -13.56 -7.56
N ILE A 278 16.57 -12.48 -6.94
CA ILE A 278 16.00 -12.43 -5.59
C ILE A 278 14.62 -11.80 -5.64
N THR A 279 13.66 -12.39 -4.93
CA THR A 279 12.33 -11.77 -4.78
C THR A 279 12.34 -10.68 -3.71
N CYS A 280 11.47 -9.68 -3.84
CA CYS A 280 11.25 -8.64 -2.84
C CYS A 280 9.75 -8.34 -2.63
N THR A 281 9.44 -7.68 -1.52
CA THR A 281 8.17 -7.05 -1.20
C THR A 281 8.38 -5.54 -1.07
N SER A 282 7.29 -4.75 -1.04
CA SER A 282 7.38 -3.30 -0.82
C SER A 282 8.05 -2.94 0.52
N SER A 283 8.01 -3.85 1.50
CA SER A 283 8.65 -3.68 2.81
C SER A 283 10.15 -3.97 2.85
N ASN A 284 10.71 -4.72 1.89
CA ASN A 284 12.13 -5.10 1.92
C ASN A 284 12.92 -4.75 0.66
N VAL A 285 12.30 -4.15 -0.36
CA VAL A 285 13.00 -3.84 -1.62
C VAL A 285 14.19 -2.90 -1.41
N VAL A 286 14.02 -1.83 -0.64
CA VAL A 286 15.10 -0.87 -0.31
C VAL A 286 16.28 -1.55 0.41
N PRO A 287 16.09 -2.24 1.55
CA PRO A 287 17.22 -2.91 2.22
C PRO A 287 17.80 -4.05 1.39
N THR A 288 17.01 -4.73 0.53
CA THR A 288 17.55 -5.76 -0.38
C THR A 288 18.53 -5.16 -1.37
N ILE A 289 18.18 -4.04 -1.99
CA ILE A 289 19.02 -3.34 -2.98
C ILE A 289 20.30 -2.81 -2.33
N LEU A 290 20.17 -2.12 -1.19
CA LEU A 290 21.32 -1.58 -0.46
C LEU A 290 22.27 -2.71 -0.04
N GLN A 291 21.76 -3.73 0.65
CA GLN A 291 22.61 -4.84 1.11
C GLN A 291 23.26 -5.59 -0.05
N ALA A 292 22.56 -5.79 -1.16
CA ALA A 292 23.13 -6.42 -2.36
C ALA A 292 24.32 -5.61 -2.91
N PHE A 293 24.17 -4.29 -3.01
CA PHE A 293 25.21 -3.40 -3.48
C PHE A 293 26.40 -3.31 -2.53
N ALA A 294 26.16 -3.42 -1.22
CA ALA A 294 27.22 -3.50 -0.21
C ALA A 294 28.02 -4.81 -0.29
N GLN A 295 27.34 -5.95 -0.54
CA GLN A 295 28.00 -7.27 -0.56
C GLN A 295 28.71 -7.59 -1.88
N VAL A 296 28.26 -7.01 -3.00
CA VAL A 296 28.80 -7.32 -4.34
C VAL A 296 29.37 -6.06 -4.99
N PRO A 297 30.70 -5.96 -5.14
CA PRO A 297 31.33 -4.82 -5.80
C PRO A 297 30.87 -4.66 -7.25
N ASN A 298 30.64 -3.41 -7.68
CA ASN A 298 30.26 -3.07 -9.06
C ASN A 298 28.97 -3.73 -9.57
N LEU A 299 28.08 -4.15 -8.67
CA LEU A 299 26.81 -4.80 -9.02
C LEU A 299 25.89 -3.88 -9.82
N ASN A 300 25.34 -4.39 -10.93
CA ASN A 300 24.20 -3.80 -11.61
C ASN A 300 22.90 -4.42 -11.08
N ILE A 301 21.96 -3.58 -10.69
CA ILE A 301 20.69 -4.00 -10.09
C ILE A 301 19.58 -3.73 -11.08
N TRP A 302 18.79 -4.75 -11.36
CA TRP A 302 17.70 -4.70 -12.31
C TRP A 302 16.40 -5.02 -11.57
N TYR A 303 15.55 -4.01 -11.38
CA TYR A 303 14.31 -4.15 -10.62
C TYR A 303 13.08 -4.24 -11.56
N GLY A 304 12.04 -4.98 -11.16
CA GLY A 304 10.79 -5.05 -11.91
C GLY A 304 9.72 -5.94 -11.25
N PRO A 305 8.50 -5.99 -11.80
CA PRO A 305 8.04 -5.29 -13.00
C PRO A 305 7.40 -3.92 -12.72
N ASP A 306 7.25 -3.51 -11.45
CA ASP A 306 6.49 -2.29 -11.14
C ASP A 306 7.28 -1.01 -11.44
N THR A 307 6.89 -0.30 -12.50
CA THR A 307 7.50 0.95 -12.95
C THR A 307 7.51 2.03 -11.89
N TYR A 308 6.40 2.21 -11.16
CA TYR A 308 6.29 3.28 -10.17
C TYR A 308 7.16 3.00 -8.97
N MET A 309 7.14 1.77 -8.44
CA MET A 309 8.02 1.38 -7.36
C MET A 309 9.49 1.52 -7.77
N GLY A 310 9.85 1.16 -9.01
CA GLY A 310 11.22 1.32 -9.53
C GLY A 310 11.65 2.79 -9.58
N ALA A 311 10.82 3.66 -10.13
CA ALA A 311 11.05 5.10 -10.18
C ALA A 311 11.12 5.72 -8.77
N ASN A 312 10.25 5.30 -7.85
CA ASN A 312 10.21 5.80 -6.48
C ASN A 312 11.43 5.36 -5.66
N ILE A 313 11.98 4.16 -5.90
CA ILE A 313 13.25 3.73 -5.31
C ILE A 313 14.40 4.60 -5.83
N MET A 314 14.41 4.90 -7.14
CA MET A 314 15.41 5.79 -7.74
C MET A 314 15.36 7.18 -7.12
N GLU A 315 14.17 7.79 -7.01
CA GLU A 315 13.95 9.08 -6.36
C GLU A 315 14.38 9.06 -4.88
N LEU A 316 14.03 8.01 -4.14
CA LEU A 316 14.45 7.84 -2.75
C LEU A 316 15.99 7.85 -2.62
N PHE A 317 16.68 7.12 -3.49
CA PHE A 317 18.15 7.09 -3.47
C PHE A 317 18.77 8.41 -3.94
N GLN A 318 18.14 9.13 -4.86
CA GLN A 318 18.55 10.49 -5.22
C GLN A 318 18.45 11.43 -4.01
N GLN A 319 17.37 11.36 -3.24
CA GLN A 319 17.21 12.12 -2.00
C GLN A 319 18.26 11.72 -0.94
N MET A 320 18.65 10.44 -0.87
CA MET A 320 19.73 10.02 0.02
C MET A 320 21.09 10.65 -0.34
N THR A 321 21.30 11.11 -1.58
CA THR A 321 22.56 11.80 -1.95
C THR A 321 22.69 13.21 -1.37
N VAL A 322 21.63 13.78 -0.80
CA VAL A 322 21.65 15.08 -0.10
C VAL A 322 21.55 14.94 1.42
N MET A 323 21.37 13.72 1.93
CA MET A 323 21.38 13.42 3.36
C MET A 323 22.82 13.43 3.92
N THR A 324 22.92 13.52 5.25
CA THR A 324 24.19 13.32 5.95
C THR A 324 24.55 11.84 6.01
N ASP A 325 25.85 11.53 6.12
CA ASP A 325 26.30 10.13 6.19
C ASP A 325 25.73 9.40 7.43
N ASP A 326 25.53 10.10 8.54
CA ASP A 326 24.90 9.54 9.75
C ASP A 326 23.44 9.13 9.49
N GLU A 327 22.66 9.96 8.80
CA GLU A 327 21.27 9.63 8.44
C GLU A 327 21.20 8.47 7.43
N ILE A 328 22.17 8.35 6.52
CA ILE A 328 22.26 7.21 5.60
C ILE A 328 22.62 5.94 6.37
N ALA A 329 23.53 6.01 7.33
CA ALA A 329 23.93 4.88 8.16
C ALA A 329 22.79 4.35 9.05
N GLU A 330 21.85 5.22 9.45
CA GLU A 330 20.60 4.80 10.12
C GLU A 330 19.70 3.95 9.21
N ILE A 331 19.73 4.19 7.89
CA ILE A 331 19.00 3.38 6.89
C ILE A 331 19.77 2.08 6.62
N HIS A 332 21.08 2.17 6.36
CA HIS A 332 21.94 1.03 6.13
C HIS A 332 23.40 1.35 6.50
N PRO A 333 24.00 0.61 7.46
CA PRO A 333 25.29 0.99 8.07
C PRO A 333 26.49 0.93 7.12
N GLU A 334 26.40 0.15 6.03
CA GLU A 334 27.48 0.01 5.03
C GLU A 334 27.40 1.07 3.91
N HIS A 335 26.45 2.01 3.99
CA HIS A 335 26.28 3.06 2.98
C HIS A 335 26.57 4.45 3.52
N ASN A 336 27.08 5.27 2.61
CA ASN A 336 27.28 6.71 2.75
C ASN A 336 26.91 7.39 1.42
N ARG A 337 26.99 8.72 1.40
CA ARG A 337 26.57 9.52 0.25
C ARG A 337 27.29 9.16 -1.06
N ASP A 338 28.57 8.78 -0.99
CA ASP A 338 29.35 8.42 -2.18
C ASP A 338 28.99 7.02 -2.70
N THR A 339 28.73 6.06 -1.81
CA THR A 339 28.25 4.74 -2.22
C THR A 339 26.88 4.81 -2.90
N ILE A 340 25.96 5.67 -2.40
CA ILE A 340 24.64 5.87 -3.02
C ILE A 340 24.79 6.52 -4.40
N ARG A 341 25.66 7.51 -4.56
CA ARG A 341 25.96 8.10 -5.88
C ARG A 341 26.51 7.07 -6.86
N SER A 342 27.30 6.11 -6.39
CA SER A 342 27.82 5.02 -7.22
C SER A 342 26.75 3.97 -7.56
N LEU A 343 25.71 3.82 -6.72
CA LEU A 343 24.60 2.89 -6.95
C LEU A 343 23.63 3.41 -8.02
N LEU A 344 23.29 4.70 -7.99
CA LEU A 344 22.31 5.31 -8.90
C LEU A 344 22.50 4.96 -10.40
N PRO A 345 23.68 5.10 -11.02
CA PRO A 345 23.86 4.77 -12.43
C PRO A 345 23.80 3.26 -12.74
N ARG A 346 23.81 2.41 -11.71
CA ARG A 346 23.78 0.94 -11.79
C ARG A 346 22.41 0.36 -11.42
N LEU A 347 21.47 1.20 -11.00
CA LEU A 347 20.10 0.81 -10.71
C LEU A 347 19.25 1.01 -11.96
N HIS A 348 18.83 -0.10 -12.55
CA HIS A 348 17.90 -0.16 -13.66
C HIS A 348 16.56 -0.66 -13.16
N TYR A 349 15.47 -0.16 -13.75
CA TYR A 349 14.13 -0.65 -13.46
C TYR A 349 13.31 -0.77 -14.74
N TYR A 350 12.41 -1.75 -14.76
CA TYR A 350 11.48 -1.95 -15.87
C TYR A 350 10.46 -0.81 -15.94
N GLN A 351 10.12 -0.37 -17.16
CA GLN A 351 9.32 0.85 -17.38
C GLN A 351 7.90 0.60 -17.89
N ASP A 352 7.50 -0.66 -18.12
CA ASP A 352 6.21 -1.01 -18.72
C ASP A 352 5.40 -1.99 -17.85
N GLY A 353 5.36 -1.77 -16.53
CA GLY A 353 4.50 -2.53 -15.63
C GLY A 353 3.88 -1.62 -14.57
N THR A 354 2.55 -1.62 -14.46
CA THR A 354 1.85 -0.80 -13.46
C THR A 354 0.75 -1.60 -12.77
N CYS A 355 0.56 -1.34 -11.49
CA CYS A 355 -0.59 -1.83 -10.76
C CYS A 355 -1.79 -0.91 -11.05
N ILE A 356 -2.85 -1.47 -11.65
CA ILE A 356 -4.06 -0.73 -12.03
C ILE A 356 -4.73 0.01 -10.85
N VAL A 357 -4.58 -0.50 -9.63
CA VAL A 357 -5.16 0.12 -8.43
C VAL A 357 -4.34 1.34 -8.00
N HIS A 358 -3.02 1.19 -7.96
CA HIS A 358 -2.15 2.30 -7.55
C HIS A 358 -2.06 3.41 -8.61
N HIS A 359 -2.24 3.07 -9.88
CA HIS A 359 -2.26 4.06 -10.98
C HIS A 359 -3.31 5.17 -10.78
N LEU A 360 -4.37 4.91 -10.02
CA LEU A 360 -5.45 5.86 -9.74
C LEU A 360 -5.02 7.05 -8.87
N PHE A 361 -3.91 6.95 -8.13
CA PHE A 361 -3.40 8.02 -7.27
C PHE A 361 -2.52 9.03 -8.05
N GLY A 362 -2.94 9.35 -9.28
CA GLY A 362 -2.24 10.26 -10.17
C GLY A 362 -2.54 11.73 -9.90
N HIS A 363 -2.29 12.56 -10.91
CA HIS A 363 -2.19 14.01 -10.82
C HIS A 363 -3.41 14.69 -10.20
N GLU A 364 -4.60 14.35 -10.69
CA GLU A 364 -5.86 14.96 -10.23
C GLU A 364 -6.10 14.70 -8.74
N VAL A 365 -5.77 13.49 -8.28
CA VAL A 365 -5.89 13.12 -6.87
C VAL A 365 -4.90 13.92 -6.02
N VAL A 366 -3.65 14.02 -6.46
CA VAL A 366 -2.59 14.75 -5.76
C VAL A 366 -2.89 16.24 -5.63
N GLU A 367 -3.37 16.89 -6.71
CA GLU A 367 -3.74 18.31 -6.65
C GLU A 367 -4.90 18.54 -5.67
N LYS A 368 -5.91 17.68 -5.69
CA LYS A 368 -7.02 17.74 -4.72
C LYS A 368 -6.54 17.53 -3.27
N ILE A 369 -5.57 16.65 -3.04
CA ILE A 369 -4.95 16.48 -1.71
C ILE A 369 -4.21 17.76 -1.28
N LYS A 370 -3.41 18.38 -2.17
CA LYS A 370 -2.70 19.64 -1.88
C LYS A 370 -3.66 20.78 -1.58
N GLU A 371 -4.83 20.81 -2.22
CA GLU A 371 -5.83 21.84 -2.00
C GLU A 371 -6.58 21.67 -0.68
N MET A 372 -7.05 20.46 -0.39
CA MET A 372 -8.02 20.25 0.69
C MET A 372 -7.48 19.53 1.92
N TYR A 373 -6.37 18.80 1.80
CA TYR A 373 -5.85 17.87 2.81
C TYR A 373 -4.35 18.11 3.10
N CYS A 374 -3.84 19.30 2.83
CA CYS A 374 -2.42 19.65 3.01
C CYS A 374 -1.95 19.65 4.48
N ASP A 375 -2.88 19.77 5.43
CA ASP A 375 -2.70 19.68 6.88
C ASP A 375 -2.95 18.25 7.44
N ALA A 376 -3.38 17.31 6.60
CA ALA A 376 -3.62 15.92 7.00
C ALA A 376 -2.32 15.11 7.06
N PHE A 377 -2.36 13.98 7.76
CA PHE A 377 -1.32 12.98 7.68
C PHE A 377 -1.38 12.26 6.32
N LEU A 378 -0.30 12.30 5.56
CA LEU A 378 -0.25 11.70 4.22
C LEU A 378 0.49 10.37 4.25
N THR A 379 -0.18 9.31 3.80
CA THR A 379 0.43 7.99 3.68
C THR A 379 0.49 7.58 2.22
N ALA A 380 1.53 6.85 1.82
CA ALA A 380 1.63 6.34 0.45
C ALA A 380 2.31 4.97 0.40
N HIS A 381 1.81 4.12 -0.49
CA HIS A 381 2.48 2.86 -0.85
C HIS A 381 3.62 3.12 -1.85
N PHE A 382 4.62 2.26 -1.92
CA PHE A 382 5.71 2.40 -2.91
C PHE A 382 5.26 2.30 -4.37
N GLU A 383 4.13 1.66 -4.63
CA GLU A 383 3.58 1.45 -5.98
C GLU A 383 2.81 2.66 -6.54
N VAL A 384 2.62 3.74 -5.76
CA VAL A 384 1.87 4.92 -6.24
C VAL A 384 2.67 5.74 -7.26
N PRO A 385 2.00 6.49 -8.16
CA PRO A 385 2.66 7.45 -9.04
C PRO A 385 3.60 8.41 -8.30
N GLY A 386 4.68 8.82 -8.99
CA GLY A 386 5.77 9.61 -8.40
C GLY A 386 5.33 10.93 -7.76
N GLU A 387 4.23 11.51 -8.24
CA GLU A 387 3.61 12.71 -7.66
C GLU A 387 3.00 12.48 -6.27
N MET A 388 2.30 11.36 -6.07
CA MET A 388 1.76 10.98 -4.75
C MET A 388 2.88 10.55 -3.81
N PHE A 389 3.88 9.83 -4.32
CA PHE A 389 5.09 9.48 -3.58
C PHE A 389 5.82 10.73 -3.08
N SER A 390 6.04 11.71 -3.97
CA SER A 390 6.73 12.97 -3.65
C SER A 390 5.96 13.76 -2.59
N LEU A 391 4.64 13.84 -2.72
CA LEU A 391 3.78 14.51 -1.74
C LEU A 391 3.87 13.86 -0.35
N ALA A 392 3.82 12.52 -0.28
CA ALA A 392 3.94 11.80 0.98
C ALA A 392 5.37 11.86 1.57
N MET A 393 6.41 11.86 0.73
CA MET A 393 7.79 12.08 1.16
C MET A 393 8.01 13.48 1.74
N GLU A 394 7.40 14.50 1.13
CA GLU A 394 7.41 15.85 1.66
C GLU A 394 6.72 15.92 3.03
N ALA A 395 5.54 15.29 3.17
CA ALA A 395 4.87 15.18 4.45
C ALA A 395 5.69 14.40 5.49
N LYS A 396 6.39 13.33 5.07
CA LYS A 396 7.29 12.55 5.93
C LYS A 396 8.43 13.40 6.51
N ARG A 397 9.05 14.27 5.70
CA ARG A 397 10.07 15.23 6.19
C ARG A 397 9.53 16.16 7.27
N ARG A 398 8.24 16.49 7.20
CA ARG A 398 7.53 17.31 8.21
C ARG A 398 7.01 16.50 9.41
N GLY A 399 7.27 15.19 9.47
CA GLY A 399 6.72 14.28 10.48
C GLY A 399 5.21 14.01 10.34
N MET A 400 4.62 14.43 9.22
CA MET A 400 3.20 14.35 8.88
C MET A 400 2.92 13.28 7.81
N GLY A 401 3.86 12.38 7.54
CA GLY A 401 3.62 11.34 6.55
C GLY A 401 4.53 10.12 6.64
N VAL A 402 4.18 9.11 5.86
CA VAL A 402 4.91 7.84 5.74
C VAL A 402 4.83 7.33 4.31
N VAL A 403 5.93 6.75 3.85
CA VAL A 403 5.98 5.97 2.61
C VAL A 403 6.53 4.60 2.94
N GLY A 404 5.85 3.55 2.52
CA GLY A 404 6.22 2.17 2.85
C GLY A 404 5.21 1.13 2.39
N SER A 405 5.27 -0.05 3.01
CA SER A 405 4.25 -1.09 2.82
C SER A 405 2.96 -0.77 3.57
N THR A 406 1.92 -1.55 3.28
CA THR A 406 0.67 -1.63 4.07
C THR A 406 0.90 -1.65 5.58
N GLN A 407 1.85 -2.46 6.06
CA GLN A 407 2.18 -2.52 7.48
C GLN A 407 2.82 -1.23 8.00
N ASN A 408 3.72 -0.60 7.24
CA ASN A 408 4.32 0.68 7.65
C ASN A 408 3.28 1.79 7.79
N ILE A 409 2.28 1.81 6.90
CA ILE A 409 1.15 2.73 6.96
C ILE A 409 0.31 2.48 8.22
N LEU A 410 -0.02 1.22 8.51
CA LEU A 410 -0.79 0.84 9.71
C LEU A 410 -0.06 1.19 11.02
N ASP A 411 1.24 0.93 11.08
CA ASP A 411 2.09 1.24 12.23
C ASP A 411 2.16 2.76 12.47
N PHE A 412 2.31 3.54 11.39
CA PHE A 412 2.33 4.99 11.46
C PHE A 412 1.01 5.57 11.99
N ILE A 413 -0.14 5.09 11.49
CA ILE A 413 -1.47 5.49 11.99
C ILE A 413 -1.58 5.15 13.48
N SER A 414 -1.22 3.91 13.85
CA SER A 414 -1.28 3.44 15.24
C SER A 414 -0.44 4.29 16.18
N HIS A 415 0.79 4.63 15.77
CA HIS A 415 1.72 5.46 16.54
C HIS A 415 1.18 6.88 16.74
N ARG A 416 0.68 7.53 15.68
CA ARG A 416 0.10 8.88 15.75
C ARG A 416 -1.16 8.92 16.61
N VAL A 417 -2.02 7.89 16.54
CA VAL A 417 -3.19 7.75 17.41
C VAL A 417 -2.78 7.59 18.88
N GLN A 418 -1.77 6.74 19.15
CA GLN A 418 -1.27 6.55 20.51
C GLN A 418 -0.69 7.84 21.08
N GLU A 419 0.10 8.59 20.30
CA GLU A 419 0.63 9.88 20.73
C GLU A 419 -0.47 10.90 21.06
N ALA A 420 -1.56 10.93 20.29
CA ALA A 420 -2.70 11.81 20.60
C ALA A 420 -3.42 11.38 21.88
N LEU A 421 -3.59 10.08 22.10
CA LEU A 421 -4.17 9.54 23.34
C LEU A 421 -3.31 9.86 24.57
N ASP A 422 -1.98 9.82 24.42
CA ASP A 422 -1.02 10.10 25.49
C ASP A 422 -1.03 11.59 25.89
N ARG A 423 -1.27 12.50 24.93
CA ARG A 423 -1.41 13.95 25.20
C ARG A 423 -2.68 14.28 25.99
N ASN A 424 -3.71 13.45 25.88
CA ASN A 424 -4.99 13.63 26.55
C ASN A 424 -5.65 15.01 26.26
N VAL A 425 -5.65 15.42 25.00
CA VAL A 425 -6.36 16.62 24.51
C VAL A 425 -7.34 16.22 23.41
N ASN A 426 -8.45 16.96 23.29
CA ASN A 426 -9.42 16.68 22.22
C ASN A 426 -8.72 16.86 20.88
N ASP A 427 -8.75 15.84 20.03
CA ASP A 427 -7.99 15.82 18.78
C ASP A 427 -8.79 15.15 17.66
N HIS A 428 -8.54 15.61 16.44
CA HIS A 428 -9.11 15.07 15.22
C HIS A 428 -7.97 14.80 14.24
N LEU A 429 -7.57 13.53 14.16
CA LEU A 429 -6.47 13.11 13.31
C LEU A 429 -7.03 12.69 11.94
N GLN A 430 -6.64 13.40 10.89
CA GLN A 430 -7.05 13.09 9.53
C GLN A 430 -5.90 12.41 8.77
N PHE A 431 -6.15 11.23 8.19
CA PHE A 431 -5.17 10.46 7.42
C PHE A 431 -5.66 10.26 5.99
N VAL A 432 -4.85 10.65 5.00
CA VAL A 432 -5.09 10.33 3.59
C VAL A 432 -4.37 9.03 3.23
N LEU A 433 -5.13 8.06 2.71
CA LEU A 433 -4.61 6.76 2.31
C LEU A 433 -4.16 6.74 0.85
N GLY A 434 -2.86 6.89 0.59
CA GLY A 434 -2.25 6.66 -0.72
C GLY A 434 -1.99 5.18 -0.99
N THR A 435 -3.00 4.35 -0.81
CA THR A 435 -2.96 2.90 -1.03
C THR A 435 -4.39 2.39 -1.23
N GLU A 436 -4.54 1.13 -1.61
CA GLU A 436 -5.87 0.56 -1.81
C GLU A 436 -6.69 0.41 -0.51
N SER A 437 -8.00 0.26 -0.69
CA SER A 437 -8.96 0.26 0.42
C SER A 437 -9.07 -1.03 1.21
N GLY A 438 -8.48 -2.13 0.76
CA GLY A 438 -8.54 -3.40 1.49
C GLY A 438 -8.01 -3.28 2.92
N MET A 439 -7.16 -2.29 3.22
CA MET A 439 -6.65 -2.05 4.56
C MET A 439 -7.66 -1.46 5.57
N VAL A 440 -8.83 -0.99 5.12
CA VAL A 440 -9.81 -0.29 5.97
C VAL A 440 -10.16 -1.09 7.22
N THR A 441 -10.45 -2.38 7.08
CA THR A 441 -10.81 -3.25 8.20
C THR A 441 -9.70 -3.32 9.24
N SER A 442 -8.46 -3.52 8.79
CA SER A 442 -7.29 -3.61 9.66
C SER A 442 -7.02 -2.30 10.41
N ILE A 443 -7.15 -1.16 9.71
CA ILE A 443 -7.04 0.18 10.31
C ILE A 443 -8.13 0.37 11.36
N VAL A 444 -9.39 0.09 11.02
CA VAL A 444 -10.54 0.29 11.91
C VAL A 444 -10.40 -0.55 13.17
N VAL A 445 -10.09 -1.85 13.04
CA VAL A 445 -9.92 -2.75 14.19
C VAL A 445 -8.81 -2.25 15.10
N THR A 446 -7.67 -1.86 14.52
CA THR A 446 -6.51 -1.38 15.28
C THR A 446 -6.80 -0.06 15.99
N VAL A 447 -7.36 0.93 15.29
CA VAL A 447 -7.71 2.24 15.83
C VAL A 447 -8.77 2.12 16.92
N ARG A 448 -9.84 1.33 16.70
CA ARG A 448 -10.88 1.11 17.72
C ARG A 448 -10.33 0.44 18.97
N ARG A 449 -9.41 -0.52 18.82
CA ARG A 449 -8.74 -1.14 19.97
C ARG A 449 -7.96 -0.11 20.78
N LEU A 450 -7.22 0.78 20.12
CA LEU A 450 -6.48 1.87 20.77
C LEU A 450 -7.42 2.87 21.44
N LEU A 451 -8.51 3.29 20.79
CA LEU A 451 -9.47 4.22 21.38
C LEU A 451 -10.27 3.59 22.55
N SER A 452 -10.53 2.28 22.49
CA SER A 452 -11.31 1.57 23.51
C SER A 452 -10.51 1.21 24.76
N SER A 453 -9.19 1.00 24.65
CA SER A 453 -8.32 0.69 25.80
C SER A 453 -8.30 1.80 26.85
N VAL A 454 -8.73 3.00 26.48
CA VAL A 454 -8.68 4.21 27.31
C VAL A 454 -10.06 4.59 27.90
N LYS A 455 -11.13 3.83 27.62
CA LYS A 455 -12.53 4.16 27.99
C LYS A 455 -12.86 4.19 29.50
N SER A 456 -11.93 3.82 30.40
CA SER A 456 -12.27 3.52 31.80
C SER A 456 -12.17 4.70 32.80
N SER A 457 -12.07 5.95 32.37
CA SER A 457 -11.99 7.09 33.31
C SER A 457 -12.77 8.31 32.82
N SER A 458 -13.78 8.75 33.59
CA SER A 458 -14.57 9.96 33.33
C SER A 458 -13.67 11.20 33.33
N GLY A 459 -13.70 11.98 32.23
CA GLY A 459 -12.95 13.24 32.10
C GLY A 459 -11.76 13.21 31.12
N ARG A 460 -11.60 12.13 30.34
CA ARG A 460 -10.53 12.01 29.35
C ARG A 460 -10.94 12.60 27.99
N ALA A 461 -9.95 13.09 27.25
CA ALA A 461 -10.17 13.79 25.99
C ALA A 461 -10.80 12.92 24.88
N LYS A 462 -11.57 13.57 24.01
CA LYS A 462 -12.19 12.97 22.82
C LYS A 462 -11.22 13.02 21.65
N VAL A 463 -10.66 11.85 21.30
CA VAL A 463 -9.88 11.67 20.07
C VAL A 463 -10.75 11.02 19.01
N SER A 464 -10.74 11.58 17.81
CA SER A 464 -11.38 11.03 16.62
C SER A 464 -10.37 10.87 15.51
N VAL A 465 -10.53 9.82 14.70
CA VAL A 465 -9.62 9.48 13.61
C VAL A 465 -10.42 9.42 12.32
N GLU A 466 -10.12 10.30 11.36
CA GLU A 466 -10.72 10.29 10.03
C GLU A 466 -9.76 9.65 9.03
N ILE A 467 -10.23 8.60 8.36
CA ILE A 467 -9.53 7.94 7.27
C ILE A 467 -10.14 8.41 5.96
N VAL A 468 -9.37 9.13 5.16
CA VAL A 468 -9.78 9.71 3.88
C VAL A 468 -9.34 8.79 2.74
N PHE A 469 -10.28 8.45 1.86
CA PHE A 469 -10.07 7.62 0.68
C PHE A 469 -9.93 8.53 -0.54
N PRO A 470 -8.72 8.72 -1.09
CA PRO A 470 -8.49 9.65 -2.19
C PRO A 470 -8.91 9.00 -3.52
N VAL A 471 -10.23 8.78 -3.64
CA VAL A 471 -10.92 8.13 -4.75
C VAL A 471 -12.00 9.08 -5.25
N SER A 472 -12.17 9.19 -6.56
CA SER A 472 -13.18 10.10 -7.12
C SER A 472 -14.60 9.62 -6.78
N SER A 473 -15.46 10.56 -6.38
CA SER A 473 -16.90 10.35 -6.15
C SER A 473 -17.63 9.97 -7.43
N ASP A 474 -17.20 10.54 -8.58
CA ASP A 474 -17.81 10.33 -9.89
C ASP A 474 -17.58 8.93 -10.47
N SER A 475 -16.57 8.22 -9.95
CA SER A 475 -16.31 6.88 -10.42
C SER A 475 -17.40 5.90 -9.93
N VAL A 476 -18.15 6.21 -8.86
CA VAL A 476 -19.22 5.34 -8.34
C VAL A 476 -20.57 5.66 -9.02
N THR A 477 -20.89 4.94 -10.10
CA THR A 477 -22.16 5.13 -10.81
C THR A 477 -23.38 4.80 -9.93
N LYS A 478 -24.32 5.74 -9.84
CA LYS A 478 -25.70 5.47 -9.43
C LYS A 478 -26.43 4.86 -10.63
N THR A 479 -26.95 3.64 -10.50
CA THR A 479 -27.75 2.99 -11.55
C THR A 479 -29.01 3.82 -11.87
N PRO A 480 -29.32 4.11 -13.14
CA PRO A 480 -30.63 4.62 -13.52
C PRO A 480 -31.67 3.51 -13.31
N THR A 481 -32.78 3.86 -12.68
CA THR A 481 -33.96 3.01 -12.59
C THR A 481 -34.46 2.63 -13.98
N SER A 482 -34.46 1.32 -14.25
CA SER A 482 -35.30 0.59 -15.22
C SER A 482 -35.91 1.40 -16.38
N SER A 483 -35.33 1.26 -17.57
CA SER A 483 -36.12 1.30 -18.80
C SER A 483 -35.53 0.33 -19.82
N SER A 484 -36.31 -0.70 -20.10
CA SER A 484 -36.17 -1.64 -21.21
C SER A 484 -35.83 -0.95 -22.52
N ASN A 485 -34.76 -1.35 -23.20
CA ASN A 485 -34.70 -1.30 -24.66
C ASN A 485 -33.73 -2.38 -25.17
N SER A 486 -34.35 -3.37 -25.80
CA SER A 486 -33.75 -4.43 -26.61
C SER A 486 -33.00 -3.86 -27.81
N LEU A 487 -31.73 -4.22 -28.00
CA LEU A 487 -31.07 -4.16 -29.30
C LEU A 487 -30.28 -5.44 -29.56
N THR A 488 -30.45 -5.92 -30.78
CA THR A 488 -30.20 -7.26 -31.32
C THR A 488 -28.74 -7.53 -31.70
N LEU A 489 -28.34 -8.79 -31.50
CA LEU A 489 -27.08 -9.41 -31.95
C LEU A 489 -26.94 -9.39 -33.48
N GLY A 490 -25.75 -9.06 -33.99
CA GLY A 490 -25.36 -9.22 -35.39
C GLY A 490 -23.84 -9.29 -35.57
N GLU A 491 -23.34 -10.53 -35.72
CA GLU A 491 -22.19 -11.01 -36.50
C GLU A 491 -20.89 -10.17 -36.60
N ALA A 492 -19.83 -10.65 -35.92
CA ALA A 492 -18.48 -10.80 -36.49
C ALA A 492 -17.67 -11.78 -35.63
N GLY A 493 -17.33 -12.93 -36.23
CA GLY A 493 -16.53 -13.98 -35.60
C GLY A 493 -15.02 -13.75 -35.73
N ASP A 494 -14.32 -14.47 -34.85
CA ASP A 494 -12.92 -14.89 -34.94
C ASP A 494 -11.81 -13.88 -34.57
N PHE A 495 -11.80 -13.49 -33.28
CA PHE A 495 -10.60 -12.99 -32.56
C PHE A 495 -10.68 -13.42 -31.07
N MET A 496 -10.76 -14.71 -30.79
CA MET A 496 -10.88 -15.26 -29.42
C MET A 496 -9.69 -16.15 -29.07
N LYS A 497 -8.68 -15.57 -28.40
CA LYS A 497 -7.82 -16.20 -27.36
C LYS A 497 -6.75 -15.23 -26.83
N VAL A 498 -7.14 -14.01 -26.49
CA VAL A 498 -6.36 -13.14 -25.60
C VAL A 498 -7.25 -12.90 -24.38
N PRO A 499 -6.78 -13.14 -23.15
CA PRO A 499 -7.55 -12.79 -21.96
C PRO A 499 -7.81 -11.28 -22.01
N ILE A 500 -9.07 -10.89 -22.21
CA ILE A 500 -9.50 -9.50 -22.15
C ILE A 500 -9.33 -9.08 -20.68
N ILE A 501 -8.23 -8.40 -20.38
CA ILE A 501 -8.11 -7.60 -19.18
C ILE A 501 -9.21 -6.55 -19.26
N PRO A 502 -10.13 -6.43 -18.28
CA PRO A 502 -11.08 -5.34 -18.24
C PRO A 502 -10.28 -4.03 -18.12
N GLY A 503 -9.98 -3.42 -19.28
CA GLY A 503 -9.46 -2.08 -19.32
C GLY A 503 -10.55 -1.17 -18.81
N VAL A 504 -10.23 -0.33 -17.84
CA VAL A 504 -11.03 0.87 -17.56
C VAL A 504 -10.92 1.78 -18.77
N ALA A 505 -11.73 1.50 -19.79
CA ALA A 505 -12.07 2.46 -20.80
C ALA A 505 -12.73 3.64 -20.07
N SER A 506 -12.24 4.86 -20.34
CA SER A 506 -12.82 6.09 -19.84
C SER A 506 -14.29 6.17 -20.25
N GLY A 507 -15.20 5.66 -19.41
CA GLY A 507 -16.63 5.65 -19.68
C GLY A 507 -17.44 4.42 -19.21
N GLU A 508 -16.81 3.30 -18.81
CA GLU A 508 -17.58 2.17 -18.24
C GLU A 508 -17.66 2.27 -16.71
N GLY A 509 -18.87 2.55 -16.23
CA GLY A 509 -19.17 2.88 -14.84
C GLY A 509 -18.86 1.77 -13.84
N CYS A 510 -18.29 2.15 -12.69
CA CYS A 510 -18.10 1.26 -11.56
C CYS A 510 -19.45 0.82 -10.97
N SER A 511 -19.50 -0.42 -10.46
CA SER A 511 -20.66 -0.89 -9.71
C SER A 511 -20.88 -0.09 -8.41
N ILE A 512 -22.14 -0.11 -7.93
CA ILE A 512 -22.64 0.45 -6.66
C ILE A 512 -21.91 -0.06 -5.39
N HIS A 513 -20.87 -0.89 -5.52
CA HIS A 513 -20.08 -1.48 -4.44
C HIS A 513 -18.63 -0.93 -4.41
N GLY A 514 -18.46 0.37 -4.71
CA GLY A 514 -17.17 1.06 -4.59
C GLY A 514 -16.13 0.61 -5.61
N GLY A 515 -16.53 0.41 -6.87
CA GLY A 515 -15.73 -0.27 -7.90
C GLY A 515 -14.42 0.36 -8.36
N CYS A 516 -14.00 1.51 -7.83
CA CYS A 516 -12.97 2.32 -8.49
C CYS A 516 -11.67 2.40 -7.71
N ALA A 517 -11.53 1.69 -6.60
CA ALA A 517 -10.30 1.67 -5.79
C ALA A 517 -9.99 0.29 -5.18
N SER A 518 -10.57 -0.76 -5.77
CA SER A 518 -10.36 -2.14 -5.34
C SER A 518 -9.96 -2.98 -6.55
N CYS A 519 -8.99 -3.87 -6.38
CA CYS A 519 -8.49 -4.71 -7.45
C CYS A 519 -9.62 -5.63 -8.01
N PRO A 520 -9.93 -5.59 -9.33
CA PRO A 520 -10.97 -6.42 -9.92
C PRO A 520 -10.68 -7.93 -9.77
N TYR A 521 -9.40 -8.32 -9.84
CA TYR A 521 -8.99 -9.70 -9.62
C TYR A 521 -9.21 -10.16 -8.18
N MET A 522 -8.93 -9.29 -7.20
CA MET A 522 -9.19 -9.62 -5.80
C MET A 522 -10.69 -9.82 -5.53
N LYS A 523 -11.57 -9.10 -6.23
CA LYS A 523 -13.04 -9.27 -6.13
C LYS A 523 -13.57 -10.60 -6.65
N MET A 524 -12.78 -11.37 -7.41
CA MET A 524 -13.13 -12.75 -7.76
C MET A 524 -13.19 -13.66 -6.52
N ASN A 525 -12.53 -13.25 -5.43
CA ASN A 525 -12.59 -13.90 -4.14
C ASN A 525 -13.81 -13.38 -3.37
N SER A 526 -14.85 -14.21 -3.26
CA SER A 526 -16.07 -13.88 -2.53
C SER A 526 -16.29 -14.82 -1.35
N LEU A 527 -17.09 -14.36 -0.38
CA LEU A 527 -17.48 -15.20 0.76
C LEU A 527 -18.29 -16.42 0.33
N SER A 528 -19.14 -16.27 -0.71
CA SER A 528 -19.91 -17.37 -1.27
C SER A 528 -19.01 -18.40 -1.95
N SER A 529 -17.99 -17.97 -2.68
CA SER A 529 -16.97 -18.87 -3.23
C SER A 529 -16.21 -19.63 -2.14
N LEU A 530 -15.82 -18.95 -1.06
CA LEU A 530 -15.16 -19.58 0.09
C LEU A 530 -16.04 -20.65 0.72
N LEU A 531 -17.29 -20.32 1.06
CA LEU A 531 -18.25 -21.27 1.64
C LEU A 531 -18.49 -22.44 0.69
N LYS A 532 -18.65 -22.19 -0.61
CA LYS A 532 -18.79 -23.24 -1.63
C LYS A 532 -17.62 -24.22 -1.58
N VAL A 533 -16.38 -23.73 -1.68
CA VAL A 533 -15.18 -24.59 -1.61
C VAL A 533 -15.12 -25.36 -0.30
N CYS A 534 -15.34 -24.70 0.84
CA CYS A 534 -15.33 -25.34 2.15
C CYS A 534 -16.41 -26.43 2.31
N HIS A 535 -17.62 -26.20 1.78
CA HIS A 535 -18.72 -27.17 1.83
C HIS A 535 -18.49 -28.41 0.96
N HIS A 536 -17.70 -28.31 -0.11
CA HIS A 536 -17.45 -29.41 -1.03
C HIS A 536 -16.21 -30.26 -0.67
N LEU A 537 -15.34 -29.77 0.20
CA LEU A 537 -14.21 -30.55 0.73
C LEU A 537 -14.67 -31.53 1.83
N PRO A 538 -14.15 -32.76 1.93
CA PRO A 538 -13.28 -33.46 0.99
C PRO A 538 -14.03 -34.27 -0.09
N ASP A 539 -15.36 -34.29 -0.04
CA ASP A 539 -16.20 -35.31 -0.67
C ASP A 539 -16.36 -35.14 -2.19
N GLU A 540 -16.25 -33.91 -2.71
CA GLU A 540 -16.44 -33.61 -4.14
C GLU A 540 -15.16 -33.11 -4.85
N LYS A 541 -14.03 -33.80 -4.65
CA LYS A 541 -12.74 -33.42 -5.27
C LYS A 541 -12.79 -33.26 -6.79
N HIS A 542 -13.60 -34.06 -7.50
CA HIS A 542 -13.74 -33.94 -8.95
C HIS A 542 -14.35 -32.60 -9.41
N ASN A 543 -15.21 -31.99 -8.60
CA ASN A 543 -15.82 -30.69 -8.90
C ASN A 543 -14.92 -29.51 -8.50
N LEU A 544 -13.85 -29.78 -7.75
CA LEU A 544 -12.91 -28.79 -7.22
C LEU A 544 -11.53 -28.86 -7.88
N SER A 545 -11.31 -29.71 -8.89
CA SER A 545 -9.99 -29.83 -9.56
C SER A 545 -9.49 -28.50 -10.10
N ASP A 546 -10.39 -27.68 -10.65
CA ASP A 546 -10.05 -26.38 -11.23
C ASP A 546 -9.81 -25.31 -10.16
N TYR A 547 -10.27 -25.55 -8.93
CA TYR A 547 -10.04 -24.69 -7.76
C TYR A 547 -8.76 -25.08 -7.03
N GLU A 548 -8.19 -26.25 -7.29
CA GLU A 548 -6.94 -26.68 -6.67
C GLU A 548 -5.79 -25.84 -7.24
N ALA A 549 -4.96 -25.28 -6.36
CA ALA A 549 -3.74 -24.60 -6.79
C ALA A 549 -2.83 -25.66 -7.42
N GLY A 550 -2.71 -25.60 -8.75
CA GLY A 550 -1.98 -26.60 -9.52
C GLY A 550 -0.55 -26.76 -9.03
N ARG A 551 -0.08 -28.01 -8.94
CA ARG A 551 1.36 -28.27 -8.86
C ARG A 551 1.95 -27.90 -10.21
N LEU A 552 2.84 -26.90 -10.23
CA LEU A 552 3.52 -26.47 -11.46
C LEU A 552 4.52 -27.54 -11.91
N ASN A 553 3.99 -28.57 -12.56
CA ASN A 553 4.76 -29.65 -13.19
C ASN A 553 5.36 -29.24 -14.55
N LEU A 554 5.12 -27.98 -14.95
CA LEU A 554 5.73 -27.37 -16.12
C LEU A 554 7.25 -27.28 -15.94
N GLN A 555 7.97 -27.38 -17.06
CA GLN A 555 9.42 -27.30 -17.08
C GLN A 555 9.87 -25.98 -17.68
N THR A 556 10.97 -25.45 -17.17
CA THR A 556 11.69 -24.31 -17.75
C THR A 556 12.31 -24.67 -19.10
N ARG A 557 12.86 -23.68 -19.82
CA ARG A 557 13.58 -23.91 -21.08
C ARG A 557 14.76 -24.88 -20.92
N HIS A 558 15.34 -24.97 -19.72
CA HIS A 558 16.43 -25.88 -19.39
C HIS A 558 15.96 -27.23 -18.80
N GLY A 559 14.66 -27.52 -18.82
CA GLY A 559 14.08 -28.82 -18.42
C GLY A 559 13.91 -29.01 -16.91
N LYS A 560 14.13 -27.98 -16.09
CA LYS A 560 13.91 -28.02 -14.63
C LYS A 560 12.46 -27.73 -14.30
N LEU A 561 11.93 -28.24 -13.19
CA LEU A 561 10.57 -27.94 -12.77
C LEU A 561 10.45 -26.46 -12.36
N ILE A 562 9.41 -25.78 -12.85
CA ILE A 562 9.13 -24.38 -12.50
C ILE A 562 8.95 -24.21 -11.00
N ALA A 563 8.27 -25.16 -10.33
CA ALA A 563 8.09 -25.12 -8.88
C ALA A 563 9.43 -25.09 -8.12
N ASP A 564 10.43 -25.84 -8.59
CA ASP A 564 11.74 -25.92 -7.92
C ASP A 564 12.54 -24.63 -8.15
N VAL A 565 12.66 -24.20 -9.42
CA VAL A 565 13.48 -23.04 -9.79
C VAL A 565 12.82 -21.72 -9.37
N GLY A 566 11.51 -21.58 -9.57
CA GLY A 566 10.76 -20.38 -9.22
C GLY A 566 10.69 -20.10 -7.72
N CYS A 567 10.88 -21.14 -6.89
CA CYS A 567 11.01 -20.97 -5.45
C CYS A 567 12.39 -20.48 -5.00
N GLU A 568 13.47 -20.68 -5.79
CA GLU A 568 14.81 -20.25 -5.38
C GLU A 568 14.87 -18.73 -5.08
N PRO A 569 14.36 -17.82 -5.94
CA PRO A 569 14.28 -16.40 -5.62
C PRO A 569 13.51 -16.05 -4.35
N ILE A 570 12.46 -16.80 -4.04
CA ILE A 570 11.64 -16.62 -2.83
C ILE A 570 12.43 -17.09 -1.59
N LEU A 571 13.14 -18.21 -1.70
CA LEU A 571 14.03 -18.68 -0.65
C LEU A 571 15.20 -17.71 -0.42
N HIS A 572 15.75 -17.09 -1.47
CA HIS A 572 16.74 -16.02 -1.34
C HIS A 572 16.21 -14.85 -0.53
N MET A 573 14.98 -14.39 -0.84
CA MET A 573 14.30 -13.35 -0.08
C MET A 573 14.11 -13.73 1.38
N ARG A 574 13.65 -14.95 1.66
CA ARG A 574 13.42 -15.45 3.03
C ARG A 574 14.72 -15.53 3.83
N HIS A 575 15.79 -16.01 3.21
CA HIS A 575 17.12 -16.00 3.81
C HIS A 575 17.54 -14.57 4.14
N PHE A 576 17.43 -13.65 3.18
CA PHE A 576 17.75 -12.23 3.40
C PHE A 576 16.94 -11.62 4.55
N GLN A 577 15.63 -11.89 4.64
CA GLN A 577 14.81 -11.37 5.74
C GLN A 577 15.26 -11.89 7.11
N ALA A 578 15.72 -13.13 7.18
CA ALA A 578 16.18 -13.78 8.40
C ALA A 578 17.61 -13.37 8.81
N THR A 579 18.54 -13.28 7.87
CA THR A 579 19.98 -13.06 8.14
C THR A 579 20.42 -11.63 7.90
N LYS A 580 19.60 -10.82 7.23
CA LYS A 580 19.94 -9.50 6.69
C LYS A 580 21.11 -9.53 5.72
N ARG A 581 21.38 -10.68 5.09
CA ARG A 581 22.44 -10.87 4.09
C ARG A 581 21.95 -11.68 2.92
N LEU A 582 22.50 -11.45 1.73
CA LEU A 582 22.27 -12.31 0.59
C LEU A 582 22.87 -13.71 0.84
N PRO A 583 22.20 -14.79 0.39
CA PRO A 583 22.75 -16.14 0.46
C PRO A 583 24.09 -16.25 -0.29
N GLU A 584 25.04 -17.00 0.28
CA GLU A 584 26.34 -17.25 -0.37
C GLU A 584 26.19 -17.88 -1.76
N LYS A 585 25.23 -18.80 -1.93
CA LYS A 585 24.88 -19.39 -3.24
C LYS A 585 24.52 -18.31 -4.27
N LEU A 586 23.68 -17.34 -3.89
CA LEU A 586 23.27 -16.26 -4.77
C LEU A 586 24.44 -15.34 -5.10
N ILE A 587 25.28 -14.98 -4.11
CA ILE A 587 26.48 -14.15 -4.34
C ILE A 587 27.43 -14.84 -5.32
N HIS A 588 27.64 -16.15 -5.17
CA HIS A 588 28.46 -16.93 -6.10
C HIS A 588 27.87 -16.92 -7.53
N GLN A 589 26.55 -17.09 -7.67
CA GLN A 589 25.86 -17.00 -8.96
C GLN A 589 26.01 -15.62 -9.62
N ILE A 590 25.96 -14.53 -8.83
CA ILE A 590 26.15 -13.16 -9.31
C ILE A 590 27.58 -12.95 -9.84
N LEU A 591 28.58 -13.42 -9.11
CA LEU A 591 30.00 -13.18 -9.44
C LEU A 591 30.54 -14.05 -10.58
N HIS A 592 30.05 -15.29 -10.68
CA HIS A 592 30.59 -16.29 -11.60
C HIS A 592 29.64 -16.66 -12.75
N GLY A 593 28.42 -16.09 -12.77
CA GLY A 593 27.35 -16.46 -13.68
C GLY A 593 26.74 -17.83 -13.34
N CYS A 594 25.57 -18.13 -13.91
CA CYS A 594 25.03 -19.49 -13.94
C CYS A 594 25.90 -20.34 -14.89
N GLY A 595 27.06 -20.79 -14.43
CA GLY A 595 27.83 -21.84 -15.11
C GLY A 595 27.05 -23.15 -15.07
N ASN A 596 26.87 -23.76 -16.24
CA ASN A 596 26.21 -25.05 -16.51
C ASN A 596 26.47 -26.16 -15.48
#